data_AF-A0A519Z198-F1
#
_entry.id   AF-A0A519Z198-F1
#
_cell.length_a   1.000
_cell.length_b   1.000
_cell.length_c   1.000
_cell.angle_alpha   90.00
_cell.angle_beta   90.00
_cell.angle_gamma   90.00
#
_symmetry.space_group_name_H-M   'P 1'
#
loop_
_entity.id
_entity.type
_entity.pdbx_description
1 polymer ?
#
loop_
_entity_poly.entity_id
_entity_poly.type
_entity_poly.pdbx_seq_one_letter_code
_entity_poly.pdbx_strand_id
1 'polypeptide(L)'
;MAKLTKKQKEAASKIEKNKLYSLKDASALIKTIASAKFDESVDIAVKLGVDPRKANQMVRGVVTLPHGTGKDVRVLALVTPDKEAEAKAAGADHVGLDDYLQKIKDGWTDVDVIITMPAVMGKLGPLGRILGPRGLMPNPKTGTVTMDVAKAVTEVKAGKIDFKVDKT
;
A
#
# COMPACT_ATOMS: atom_id res chain seq x y z
N MET A 1 24.90 10.25 16.86
CA MET A 1 24.52 9.91 15.47
C MET A 1 25.03 8.50 15.17
N ALA A 2 24.18 7.63 14.64
CA ALA A 2 24.58 6.26 14.31
C ALA A 2 25.68 6.27 13.22
N LYS A 3 26.73 5.47 13.41
CA LYS A 3 27.84 5.34 12.46
C LYS A 3 27.33 4.64 11.19
N LEU A 4 27.45 5.30 10.03
CA LEU A 4 27.01 4.72 8.75
C LEU A 4 27.76 3.41 8.45
N THR A 5 27.02 2.43 7.93
CA THR A 5 27.58 1.15 7.46
C THR A 5 28.44 1.35 6.21
N LYS A 6 29.28 0.36 5.88
CA LYS A 6 30.16 0.41 4.70
C LYS A 6 29.37 0.65 3.40
N LYS A 7 28.28 -0.11 3.21
CA LYS A 7 27.39 0.03 2.04
C LYS A 7 26.71 1.40 1.96
N GLN A 8 26.26 1.95 3.09
CA GLN A 8 25.66 3.29 3.13
C GLN A 8 26.67 4.38 2.74
N LYS A 9 27.94 4.25 3.14
CA LYS A 9 29.00 5.19 2.74
C LYS A 9 29.30 5.11 1.26
N GLU A 10 29.38 3.91 0.70
CA GLU A 10 29.57 3.70 -0.74
C GLU A 10 28.41 4.29 -1.55
N ALA A 11 27.17 4.04 -1.14
CA ALA A 11 25.98 4.65 -1.73
C ALA A 11 26.04 6.20 -1.68
N ALA A 12 26.32 6.76 -0.50
CA ALA A 12 26.39 8.20 -0.30
C ALA A 12 27.51 8.87 -1.10
N SER A 13 28.63 8.17 -1.36
CA SER A 13 29.71 8.71 -2.19
C SER A 13 29.34 8.85 -3.67
N LYS A 14 28.35 8.11 -4.16
CA LYS A 14 27.84 8.21 -5.54
C LYS A 14 26.80 9.33 -5.70
N ILE A 15 26.32 9.90 -4.59
CA ILE A 15 25.31 10.95 -4.59
C ILE A 15 25.99 12.28 -4.28
N GLU A 16 25.86 13.25 -5.18
CA GLU A 16 26.31 14.62 -4.93
C GLU A 16 25.27 15.35 -4.09
N LYS A 17 25.67 15.78 -2.89
CA LYS A 17 24.80 16.56 -2.01
C LYS A 17 24.39 17.87 -2.70
N ASN A 18 23.10 18.22 -2.60
CA ASN A 18 22.49 19.42 -3.17
C ASN A 18 22.45 19.51 -4.70
N LYS A 19 22.85 18.47 -5.42
CA LYS A 19 22.63 18.42 -6.87
C LYS A 19 21.18 18.06 -7.18
N LEU A 20 20.57 18.82 -8.09
CA LEU A 20 19.28 18.50 -8.66
C LEU A 20 19.48 17.56 -9.84
N TYR A 21 19.11 16.30 -9.66
CA TYR A 21 19.14 15.30 -10.72
C TYR A 21 17.85 15.39 -11.55
N SER A 22 17.97 15.20 -12.86
CA SER A 22 16.79 14.96 -13.69
C SER A 22 16.18 13.59 -13.35
N LEU A 23 14.90 13.38 -13.67
CA LEU A 23 14.24 12.09 -13.45
C LEU A 23 14.98 10.92 -14.14
N LYS A 24 15.52 11.19 -15.34
CA LYS A 24 16.29 10.22 -16.12
C LYS A 24 17.62 9.86 -15.45
N ASP A 25 18.33 10.86 -14.94
CA ASP A 25 19.62 10.63 -14.27
C ASP A 25 19.42 9.94 -12.92
N ALA A 26 18.41 10.36 -12.16
CA ALA A 26 18.05 9.76 -10.88
C ALA A 26 17.65 8.29 -11.03
N SER A 27 16.82 7.96 -12.02
CA SER A 27 16.39 6.57 -12.27
C SER A 27 17.53 5.64 -12.71
N ALA A 28 18.50 6.15 -13.48
CA ALA A 28 19.71 5.41 -13.80
C ALA A 28 20.61 5.23 -12.56
N LEU A 29 20.79 6.29 -11.77
CA LEU A 29 21.65 6.29 -10.59
C LEU A 29 21.14 5.32 -9.50
N ILE A 30 19.84 5.30 -9.22
CA ILE A 30 19.23 4.43 -8.20
C ILE A 30 19.59 2.95 -8.43
N LYS A 31 19.58 2.48 -9.69
CA LYS A 31 19.95 1.09 -10.03
C LYS A 31 21.40 0.74 -9.72
N THR A 32 22.30 1.73 -9.71
CA THR A 32 23.73 1.54 -9.39
C THR A 32 24.04 1.62 -7.90
N ILE A 33 23.12 2.20 -7.12
CA ILE A 33 23.23 2.38 -5.68
C ILE A 33 22.61 1.19 -4.94
N ALA A 34 21.61 0.55 -5.54
CA ALA A 34 21.00 -0.68 -5.04
C ALA A 34 22.07 -1.72 -4.71
N SER A 35 22.04 -2.25 -3.49
CA SER A 35 23.10 -3.09 -2.93
C SER A 35 22.59 -4.29 -2.13
N ALA A 36 21.27 -4.41 -1.98
CA ALA A 36 20.61 -5.58 -1.47
C ALA A 36 20.70 -6.76 -2.46
N LYS A 37 20.48 -7.96 -1.96
CA LYS A 37 20.48 -9.20 -2.76
C LYS A 37 19.09 -9.54 -3.33
N PHE A 38 18.08 -8.80 -2.92
CA PHE A 38 16.69 -8.94 -3.35
C PHE A 38 16.28 -7.69 -4.12
N ASP A 39 15.13 -7.73 -4.78
CA ASP A 39 14.62 -6.60 -5.55
C ASP A 39 14.21 -5.43 -4.64
N GLU A 40 14.87 -4.29 -4.78
CA GLU A 40 14.67 -3.13 -3.91
C GLU A 40 13.47 -2.30 -4.36
N SER A 41 12.63 -1.87 -3.41
CA SER A 41 11.57 -0.89 -3.68
C SER A 41 12.13 0.53 -3.73
N VAL A 42 11.57 1.35 -4.62
CA VAL A 42 11.89 2.78 -4.71
C VAL A 42 10.77 3.59 -4.08
N ASP A 43 11.10 4.33 -3.03
CA ASP A 43 10.19 5.29 -2.39
C ASP A 43 10.47 6.72 -2.84
N ILE A 44 9.40 7.52 -2.95
CA ILE A 44 9.48 8.95 -3.28
C ILE A 44 9.07 9.76 -2.06
N ALA A 45 10.02 10.49 -1.48
CA ALA A 45 9.75 11.43 -0.40
C ALA A 45 9.43 12.82 -0.95
N VAL A 46 8.21 13.30 -0.70
CA VAL A 46 7.76 14.65 -1.13
C VAL A 46 7.52 15.51 0.09
N LYS A 47 8.31 16.58 0.24
CA LYS A 47 8.12 17.57 1.30
C LYS A 47 7.04 18.57 0.87
N LEU A 48 5.93 18.60 1.59
CA LEU A 48 4.81 19.51 1.37
C LEU A 48 4.85 20.69 2.36
N GLY A 49 4.27 21.83 1.97
CA GLY A 49 4.15 23.02 2.80
C GLY A 49 2.87 23.07 3.66
N VAL A 50 2.37 21.92 4.08
CA VAL A 50 1.08 21.78 4.79
C VAL A 50 1.29 21.44 6.27
N ASP A 51 0.37 21.86 7.13
CA ASP A 51 0.31 21.43 8.54
C ASP A 51 -0.63 20.23 8.69
N PRO A 52 -0.09 19.01 8.89
CA PRO A 52 -0.90 17.79 8.98
C PRO A 52 -1.81 17.73 10.22
N ARG A 53 -1.64 18.66 11.18
CA ARG A 53 -2.51 18.79 12.36
C ARG A 53 -3.81 19.51 12.04
N LYS A 54 -3.85 20.28 10.95
CA LYS A 54 -5.04 21.01 10.50
C LYS A 54 -5.83 20.16 9.51
N ALA A 55 -7.09 19.88 9.82
CA ALA A 55 -7.94 18.99 9.02
C ALA A 55 -8.09 19.46 7.55
N ASN A 56 -8.12 20.77 7.31
CA ASN A 56 -8.24 21.36 5.97
C ASN A 56 -6.92 21.35 5.16
N GLN A 57 -5.79 21.00 5.78
CA GLN A 57 -4.49 20.89 5.12
C GLN A 57 -4.00 19.43 5.01
N MET A 58 -4.84 18.48 5.42
CA MET A 58 -4.52 17.05 5.32
C MET A 58 -4.58 16.60 3.87
N VAL A 59 -3.44 16.17 3.33
CA VAL A 59 -3.35 15.57 2.00
C VAL A 59 -3.47 14.05 2.14
N ARG A 60 -4.51 13.49 1.54
CA ARG A 60 -4.69 12.05 1.36
C ARG A 60 -5.29 11.81 -0.01
N GLY A 61 -4.71 10.88 -0.75
CA GLY A 61 -5.16 10.59 -2.10
C GLY A 61 -4.87 9.16 -2.49
N VAL A 62 -5.29 8.84 -3.70
CA VAL A 62 -5.01 7.57 -4.35
C VAL A 62 -4.55 7.88 -5.76
N VAL A 63 -3.55 7.15 -6.23
CA VAL A 63 -3.02 7.26 -7.59
C VAL A 63 -2.87 5.87 -8.18
N THR A 64 -3.21 5.73 -9.45
CA THR A 64 -2.94 4.52 -10.22
C THR A 64 -1.64 4.72 -10.98
N LEU A 65 -0.65 3.87 -10.72
CA LEU A 65 0.60 3.92 -11.48
C LEU A 65 0.38 3.32 -12.87
N PRO A 66 0.77 4.01 -13.96
CA PRO A 66 0.53 3.54 -15.33
C PRO A 66 1.28 2.24 -15.68
N HIS A 67 2.34 1.91 -14.92
CA HIS A 67 3.13 0.70 -15.09
C HIS A 67 3.02 -0.26 -13.89
N GLY A 68 2.04 -0.03 -13.02
CA GLY A 68 1.88 -0.79 -11.78
C GLY A 68 3.00 -0.55 -10.76
N THR A 69 2.99 -1.34 -9.69
CA THR A 69 4.01 -1.34 -8.63
C THR A 69 5.16 -2.31 -8.90
N GLY A 70 5.01 -3.21 -9.88
CA GLY A 70 5.97 -4.30 -10.13
C GLY A 70 5.98 -5.40 -9.06
N LYS A 71 5.16 -5.27 -8.01
CA LYS A 71 5.00 -6.28 -6.95
C LYS A 71 3.66 -7.02 -7.16
N ASP A 72 3.68 -8.33 -6.99
CA ASP A 72 2.45 -9.13 -6.88
C ASP A 72 1.74 -8.77 -5.56
N VAL A 73 0.69 -7.96 -5.68
CA VAL A 73 -0.13 -7.53 -4.54
C VAL A 73 -1.12 -8.64 -4.21
N ARG A 74 -1.04 -9.17 -2.99
CA ARG A 74 -1.98 -10.19 -2.50
C ARG A 74 -3.25 -9.53 -1.97
N VAL A 75 -4.37 -9.77 -2.62
CA VAL A 75 -5.66 -9.15 -2.35
C VAL A 75 -6.61 -10.13 -1.66
N LEU A 76 -7.14 -9.74 -0.50
CA LEU A 76 -8.23 -10.41 0.19
C LEU A 76 -9.55 -9.66 -0.04
N ALA A 77 -10.54 -10.33 -0.63
CA ALA A 77 -11.90 -9.81 -0.73
C ALA A 77 -12.79 -10.39 0.38
N LEU A 78 -13.16 -9.54 1.35
CA LEU A 78 -14.12 -9.83 2.40
C LEU A 78 -15.52 -9.41 1.96
N VAL A 79 -16.22 -10.33 1.31
CA VAL A 79 -17.51 -10.10 0.65
C VAL A 79 -18.55 -11.13 1.07
N THR A 80 -19.82 -10.81 0.85
CA THR A 80 -20.91 -11.76 1.05
C THR A 80 -20.91 -12.86 -0.04
N PRO A 81 -21.51 -14.04 0.19
CA PRO A 81 -21.46 -15.18 -0.73
C PRO A 81 -21.89 -14.88 -2.17
N ASP A 82 -22.81 -13.93 -2.36
CA ASP A 82 -23.31 -13.48 -3.67
C ASP A 82 -22.25 -12.75 -4.51
N LYS A 83 -21.19 -12.23 -3.88
CA LYS A 83 -20.12 -11.46 -4.53
C LYS A 83 -18.78 -12.18 -4.58
N GLU A 84 -18.69 -13.39 -4.01
CA GLU A 84 -17.45 -14.16 -4.01
C GLU A 84 -17.00 -14.56 -5.42
N ALA A 85 -17.93 -14.99 -6.27
CA ALA A 85 -17.62 -15.41 -7.62
C ALA A 85 -17.04 -14.25 -8.46
N GLU A 86 -17.61 -13.06 -8.30
CA GLU A 86 -17.14 -11.83 -8.95
C GLU A 86 -15.72 -11.47 -8.48
N ALA A 87 -15.45 -11.52 -7.17
CA ALA A 87 -14.13 -11.23 -6.62
C ALA A 87 -13.06 -12.24 -7.07
N LYS A 88 -13.41 -13.53 -7.12
CA LYS A 88 -12.51 -14.59 -7.64
C LYS A 88 -12.22 -14.39 -9.12
N ALA A 89 -13.23 -14.06 -9.92
CA ALA A 89 -13.07 -13.81 -11.36
C ALA A 89 -12.21 -12.56 -11.64
N ALA A 90 -12.26 -11.55 -10.76
CA ALA A 90 -11.41 -10.37 -10.83
C ALA A 90 -9.96 -10.61 -10.41
N GLY A 91 -9.65 -11.83 -9.92
CA GLY A 91 -8.31 -12.25 -9.56
C GLY A 91 -7.93 -12.00 -8.11
N ALA A 92 -8.87 -11.88 -7.17
CA ALA A 92 -8.53 -11.84 -5.75
C ALA A 92 -7.90 -13.17 -5.29
N ASP A 93 -6.80 -13.09 -4.53
CA ASP A 93 -6.03 -14.26 -4.09
C ASP A 93 -6.75 -15.02 -2.98
N HIS A 94 -7.46 -14.28 -2.12
CA HIS A 94 -8.28 -14.83 -1.06
C HIS A 94 -9.67 -14.21 -1.10
N VAL A 95 -10.71 -15.03 -0.96
CA VAL A 95 -12.11 -14.58 -0.99
C VAL A 95 -12.91 -15.35 0.03
N GLY A 96 -13.67 -14.65 0.86
CA GLY A 96 -14.60 -15.22 1.83
C GLY A 96 -14.92 -14.25 2.96
N LEU A 97 -15.79 -14.63 3.88
CA LEU A 97 -16.25 -13.75 4.97
C LEU A 97 -15.85 -14.29 6.35
N ASP A 98 -16.66 -15.15 6.94
CA ASP A 98 -16.57 -15.52 8.35
C ASP A 98 -15.28 -16.33 8.67
N ASP A 99 -14.85 -17.19 7.75
CA ASP A 99 -13.60 -17.96 7.88
C ASP A 99 -12.37 -17.06 7.96
N TYR A 100 -12.30 -16.04 7.09
CA TYR A 100 -11.17 -15.11 7.07
C TYR A 100 -11.23 -14.12 8.24
N LEU A 101 -12.42 -13.73 8.70
CA LEU A 101 -12.56 -12.94 9.92
C LEU A 101 -11.99 -13.69 11.13
N GLN A 102 -12.28 -14.99 11.25
CA GLN A 102 -11.73 -15.82 12.32
C GLN A 102 -10.21 -15.99 12.17
N LYS A 103 -9.70 -16.30 10.97
CA LYS A 103 -8.25 -16.38 10.72
C LYS A 103 -7.51 -15.07 11.07
N ILE A 104 -8.07 -13.92 10.72
CA ILE A 104 -7.49 -12.61 11.05
C ILE A 104 -7.50 -12.39 12.56
N LYS A 105 -8.58 -12.80 13.25
CA LYS A 105 -8.67 -12.75 14.71
C LYS A 105 -7.59 -13.60 15.37
N ASP A 106 -7.26 -14.74 14.76
CA ASP A 106 -6.21 -15.66 15.19
C ASP A 106 -4.79 -15.20 14.77
N GLY A 107 -4.67 -14.04 14.09
CA GLY A 107 -3.41 -13.36 13.79
C GLY A 107 -2.91 -13.48 12.35
N TRP A 108 -3.65 -14.16 11.48
CA TRP A 108 -3.29 -14.30 10.06
C TRP A 108 -3.52 -12.98 9.30
N THR A 109 -2.47 -12.46 8.64
CA THR A 109 -2.57 -11.28 7.78
C THR A 109 -1.59 -11.37 6.60
N ASP A 110 -1.52 -12.53 5.94
CA ASP A 110 -0.57 -12.73 4.85
C ASP A 110 -1.08 -12.14 3.51
N VAL A 111 -1.52 -10.88 3.57
CA VAL A 111 -2.12 -10.13 2.46
C VAL A 111 -1.66 -8.69 2.51
N ASP A 112 -1.62 -8.04 1.35
CA ASP A 112 -1.18 -6.65 1.22
C ASP A 112 -2.37 -5.68 1.22
N VAL A 113 -3.52 -6.09 0.67
CA VAL A 113 -4.72 -5.25 0.58
C VAL A 113 -5.98 -6.04 0.90
N ILE A 114 -6.86 -5.46 1.72
CA ILE A 114 -8.19 -6.01 2.00
C ILE A 114 -9.24 -5.12 1.33
N ILE A 115 -10.11 -5.73 0.54
CA ILE A 115 -11.26 -5.10 -0.11
C ILE A 115 -12.52 -5.66 0.51
N THR A 116 -13.51 -4.82 0.76
CA THR A 116 -14.75 -5.24 1.43
C THR A 116 -15.96 -4.41 1.01
N MET A 117 -17.13 -4.83 1.46
CA MET A 117 -18.39 -4.16 1.21
C MET A 117 -18.83 -3.35 2.45
N PRO A 118 -19.58 -2.25 2.28
CA PRO A 118 -20.11 -1.47 3.40
C PRO A 118 -20.87 -2.30 4.44
N ALA A 119 -21.63 -3.30 4.00
CA ALA A 119 -22.42 -4.19 4.87
C ALA A 119 -21.55 -5.05 5.82
N VAL A 120 -20.30 -5.31 5.43
CA VAL A 120 -19.37 -6.19 6.17
C VAL A 120 -18.51 -5.40 7.17
N MET A 121 -18.45 -4.07 7.05
CA MET A 121 -17.59 -3.22 7.89
C MET A 121 -17.90 -3.31 9.39
N GLY A 122 -19.17 -3.55 9.76
CA GLY A 122 -19.55 -3.75 11.16
C GLY A 122 -18.84 -4.96 11.81
N LYS A 123 -18.60 -6.03 11.03
CA LYS A 123 -17.88 -7.22 11.50
C LYS A 123 -16.36 -7.02 11.58
N LEU A 124 -15.79 -6.10 10.79
CA LEU A 124 -14.36 -5.78 10.81
C LEU A 124 -13.94 -4.84 11.94
N GLY A 125 -14.87 -4.08 12.53
CA GLY A 125 -14.58 -3.12 13.61
C GLY A 125 -13.73 -3.69 14.76
N PRO A 126 -14.05 -4.87 15.32
CA PRO A 126 -13.26 -5.51 16.37
C PRO A 126 -11.82 -5.87 15.95
N LEU A 127 -11.60 -6.15 14.65
CA LEU A 127 -10.28 -6.51 14.10
C LEU A 127 -9.39 -5.29 13.85
N GLY A 128 -9.89 -4.07 14.07
CA GLY A 128 -9.12 -2.83 13.89
C GLY A 128 -7.84 -2.76 14.73
N ARG A 129 -7.77 -3.47 15.87
CA ARG A 129 -6.54 -3.58 16.68
C ARG A 129 -5.43 -4.37 15.98
N ILE A 130 -5.79 -5.30 15.10
CA ILE A 130 -4.85 -6.16 14.35
C ILE A 130 -4.53 -5.52 13.00
N LEU A 131 -5.57 -5.11 12.27
CA LEU A 131 -5.45 -4.58 10.91
C LEU A 131 -4.96 -3.12 10.87
N GLY A 132 -5.30 -2.32 11.89
CA GLY A 132 -4.97 -0.89 11.94
C GLY A 132 -3.47 -0.61 11.94
N PRO A 133 -2.67 -1.18 12.87
CA PRO A 133 -1.21 -0.97 12.90
C PRO A 133 -0.50 -1.46 11.64
N ARG A 134 -1.08 -2.43 10.94
CA ARG A 134 -0.56 -2.99 9.69
C ARG A 134 -1.00 -2.22 8.44
N GLY A 135 -1.87 -1.22 8.57
CA GLY A 135 -2.41 -0.47 7.43
C GLY A 135 -3.37 -1.27 6.54
N LEU A 136 -3.79 -2.46 6.97
CA LEU A 136 -4.64 -3.37 6.18
C LEU A 136 -6.14 -3.08 6.35
N MET A 137 -6.51 -2.12 7.20
CA MET A 137 -7.91 -1.82 7.47
C MET A 137 -8.56 -1.13 6.25
N PRO A 138 -9.62 -1.71 5.66
CA PRO A 138 -10.30 -1.12 4.52
C PRO A 138 -10.85 0.28 4.82
N ASN A 139 -10.78 1.18 3.85
CA ASN A 139 -11.22 2.56 3.97
C ASN A 139 -12.04 3.01 2.74
N PRO A 140 -13.24 3.58 2.92
CA PRO A 140 -14.02 4.14 1.82
C PRO A 140 -13.25 5.21 1.04
N LYS A 141 -12.39 6.00 1.71
CA LYS A 141 -11.59 7.04 1.06
C LYS A 141 -10.53 6.51 0.11
N THR A 142 -10.07 5.27 0.30
CA THR A 142 -9.11 4.62 -0.61
C THR A 142 -9.80 3.80 -1.70
N GLY A 143 -11.13 3.70 -1.65
CA GLY A 143 -11.91 2.88 -2.58
C GLY A 143 -11.83 1.37 -2.30
N THR A 144 -11.32 0.98 -1.14
CA THR A 144 -11.27 -0.44 -0.69
C THR A 144 -12.56 -0.89 -0.01
N VAL A 145 -13.49 0.04 0.21
CA VAL A 145 -14.87 -0.26 0.64
C VAL A 145 -15.82 0.15 -0.47
N THR A 146 -16.37 -0.83 -1.19
CA THR A 146 -17.20 -0.59 -2.38
C THR A 146 -18.20 -1.72 -2.61
N MET A 147 -19.24 -1.46 -3.38
CA MET A 147 -20.17 -2.48 -3.90
C MET A 147 -19.65 -3.12 -5.20
N ASP A 148 -18.73 -2.45 -5.89
CA ASP A 148 -18.09 -2.90 -7.13
C ASP A 148 -16.73 -3.54 -6.81
N VAL A 149 -16.78 -4.79 -6.34
CA VAL A 149 -15.61 -5.50 -5.81
C VAL A 149 -14.68 -5.90 -6.95
N ALA A 150 -15.21 -6.35 -8.08
CA ALA A 150 -14.37 -6.70 -9.24
C ALA A 150 -13.50 -5.53 -9.67
N LYS A 151 -14.09 -4.33 -9.78
CA LYS A 151 -13.34 -3.14 -10.17
C LYS A 151 -12.28 -2.76 -9.15
N ALA A 152 -12.60 -2.82 -7.85
CA ALA A 152 -11.59 -2.53 -6.82
C ALA A 152 -10.42 -3.53 -6.84
N VAL A 153 -10.69 -4.82 -7.03
CA VAL A 153 -9.64 -5.85 -7.10
C VAL A 153 -8.73 -5.60 -8.30
N THR A 154 -9.32 -5.37 -9.48
CA THR A 154 -8.56 -5.09 -10.70
C THR A 154 -7.74 -3.81 -10.62
N GLU A 155 -8.29 -2.73 -10.06
CA GLU A 155 -7.56 -1.47 -9.87
C GLU A 155 -6.39 -1.63 -8.89
N VAL A 156 -6.57 -2.37 -7.79
CA VAL A 156 -5.49 -2.64 -6.83
C VAL A 156 -4.38 -3.47 -7.48
N LYS A 157 -4.75 -4.52 -8.22
CA LYS A 157 -3.76 -5.33 -8.97
C LYS A 157 -3.08 -4.55 -10.10
N ALA A 158 -3.74 -3.53 -10.64
CA ALA A 158 -3.14 -2.60 -11.61
C ALA A 158 -2.18 -1.58 -10.98
N GLY A 159 -1.94 -1.62 -9.65
CA GLY A 159 -0.99 -0.75 -8.96
C GLY A 159 -1.61 0.57 -8.51
N LYS A 160 -2.86 0.55 -8.07
CA LYS A 160 -3.48 1.64 -7.31
C LYS A 160 -2.87 1.71 -5.90
N ILE A 161 -2.30 2.86 -5.55
CA ILE A 161 -1.62 3.11 -4.28
C ILE A 161 -2.28 4.27 -3.56
N ASP A 162 -2.53 4.12 -2.26
CA ASP A 162 -2.93 5.23 -1.41
C ASP A 162 -1.72 5.93 -0.78
N PHE A 163 -1.81 7.25 -0.66
CA PHE A 163 -0.79 8.05 0.02
C PHE A 163 -1.45 9.03 0.99
N LYS A 164 -0.73 9.34 2.05
CA LYS A 164 -1.16 10.28 3.08
C LYS A 164 0.03 11.07 3.58
N VAL A 165 -0.18 12.35 3.87
CA VAL A 165 0.81 13.17 4.56
C VAL A 165 1.16 12.57 5.93
N ASP A 166 2.46 12.50 6.23
CA ASP A 166 2.95 12.08 7.53
C ASP A 166 2.60 13.15 8.59
N LYS A 167 2.58 12.75 9.87
CA LYS A 167 2.36 13.64 11.01
C LYS A 167 3.63 14.36 11.48
N THR A 168 4.79 13.97 10.94
CA THR A 168 6.12 14.54 11.26
C THR A 168 6.44 15.80 10.47
#